data_AF-A0A6H5H1X7-F1
#
_entry.id   AF-A0A6H5H1X7-F1
#
_cell.length_a   1.000
_cell.length_b   1.000
_cell.length_c   1.000
_cell.angle_alpha   90.00
_cell.angle_beta   90.00
_cell.angle_gamma   90.00
#
_symmetry.space_group_name_H-M   'P 1'
#
loop_
_entity.id
_entity.type
_entity.pdbx_description
1 polymer ?
#
loop_
_entity_poly.entity_id
_entity_poly.type
_entity_poly.pdbx_seq_one_letter_code
_entity_poly.pdbx_strand_id
1 'polypeptide(L)'
;MPHIQCHNWTIVLSFEGIGYAVVLIAFYVDFYYNVIIAWALRFFFASFTDFLPWTTCDNPWNTPKCRPVSGNRAILELHRSEGLHDLGSIKWDMALCLFVVYVICYFSLWKGISTSGK
;
A
#
# COMPACT_ATOMS: atom_id res chain seq x y z
N MET A 1 -18.52 -42.83 -21.09
CA MET A 1 -17.88 -42.21 -19.90
C MET A 1 -16.42 -41.97 -20.25
N PRO A 2 -16.00 -40.73 -20.60
CA PRO A 2 -14.64 -40.51 -21.06
C PRO A 2 -13.70 -40.48 -19.85
N HIS A 3 -12.72 -41.38 -19.88
CA HIS A 3 -11.53 -41.36 -19.06
C HIS A 3 -10.77 -40.05 -19.31
N ILE A 4 -10.73 -39.17 -18.30
CA ILE A 4 -9.83 -38.02 -18.25
C ILE A 4 -8.45 -38.59 -17.92
N GLN A 5 -7.69 -38.98 -18.94
CA GLN A 5 -6.29 -39.37 -18.81
C GLN A 5 -5.43 -38.11 -18.70
N CYS A 6 -4.76 -37.94 -17.55
CA CYS A 6 -3.77 -36.90 -17.28
C CYS A 6 -2.50 -37.09 -18.15
N HIS A 7 -2.61 -36.84 -19.45
CA HIS A 7 -1.50 -36.96 -20.39
C HIS A 7 -1.13 -35.60 -20.98
N ASN A 8 -0.77 -34.63 -20.13
CA ASN A 8 -0.06 -33.46 -20.62
C ASN A 8 0.92 -32.90 -19.57
N TRP A 9 1.97 -33.68 -19.29
CA TRP A 9 3.12 -33.26 -18.49
C TRP A 9 3.86 -32.04 -19.07
N THR A 10 3.59 -31.68 -20.33
CA THR A 10 4.15 -30.50 -21.02
C THR A 10 3.59 -29.18 -20.49
N ILE A 11 2.35 -29.19 -19.98
CA ILE A 11 1.73 -28.02 -19.33
C ILE A 11 2.59 -27.67 -18.11
N VAL A 12 2.79 -28.61 -17.18
CA VAL A 12 3.52 -28.42 -15.91
C VAL A 12 4.95 -27.87 -16.10
N LEU A 13 5.66 -28.27 -17.16
CA LEU A 13 7.02 -27.79 -17.46
C LEU A 13 7.05 -26.31 -17.94
N SER A 14 5.97 -25.81 -18.54
CA SER A 14 5.89 -24.40 -19.03
C SER A 14 5.53 -23.39 -17.92
N PHE A 15 5.01 -23.85 -16.77
CA PHE A 15 4.59 -22.98 -15.66
C PHE A 15 5.72 -22.69 -14.65
N GLU A 16 6.93 -23.19 -14.85
CA GLU A 16 8.06 -22.88 -13.97
C GLU A 16 8.32 -21.35 -13.94
N GLY A 17 8.32 -20.71 -15.11
CA GLY A 17 8.41 -19.24 -15.23
C GLY A 17 7.20 -18.50 -14.66
N ILE A 18 6.02 -19.12 -14.67
CA ILE A 18 4.78 -18.53 -14.14
C ILE A 18 4.82 -18.54 -12.61
N GLY A 19 5.42 -19.55 -11.98
CA GLY A 19 5.69 -19.56 -10.54
C GLY A 19 6.56 -18.38 -10.11
N TYR A 20 7.68 -18.15 -10.79
CA TYR A 20 8.54 -16.99 -10.52
C TYR A 20 7.83 -15.66 -10.75
N ALA A 21 7.06 -15.55 -11.83
CA ALA A 21 6.28 -14.34 -12.13
C ALA A 21 5.24 -14.05 -11.03
N VAL A 22 4.52 -15.07 -10.54
CA VAL A 22 3.53 -14.92 -9.46
C VAL A 22 4.20 -14.50 -8.15
N VAL A 23 5.36 -15.07 -7.80
CA VAL A 23 6.12 -14.67 -6.60
C VAL A 23 6.60 -13.23 -6.70
N LEU A 24 7.13 -12.81 -7.86
CA LEU A 24 7.57 -11.44 -8.08
C LEU A 24 6.40 -10.45 -8.03
N ILE A 25 5.26 -10.77 -8.65
CA ILE A 25 4.05 -9.95 -8.58
C ILE A 25 3.59 -9.81 -7.13
N ALA A 26 3.52 -10.91 -6.38
CA ALA A 26 3.15 -10.88 -4.97
C ALA A 26 4.12 -10.02 -4.13
N PHE A 27 5.42 -10.08 -4.41
CA PHE A 27 6.43 -9.24 -3.77
C PHE A 27 6.22 -7.75 -4.06
N TYR A 28 6.00 -7.36 -5.32
CA TYR A 28 5.72 -5.97 -5.68
C TYR A 28 4.41 -5.46 -5.08
N VAL A 29 3.38 -6.31 -5.08
CA VAL A 29 2.07 -6.05 -4.48
C VAL A 29 2.21 -5.74 -3.00
N ASP A 30 3.02 -6.50 -2.27
CA ASP A 30 3.27 -6.29 -0.84
C ASP A 30 3.86 -4.89 -0.54
N PHE A 31 4.86 -4.43 -1.30
CA PHE A 31 5.45 -3.10 -1.05
C PHE A 31 4.44 -1.96 -1.16
N TYR A 32 3.64 -1.94 -2.22
CA TYR A 32 2.73 -0.81 -2.44
C TYR A 32 1.45 -0.93 -1.60
N TYR A 33 0.90 -2.14 -1.43
CA TYR A 33 -0.33 -2.30 -0.63
C TYR A 33 -0.09 -2.04 0.85
N ASN A 34 1.06 -2.45 1.41
CA ASN A 34 1.37 -2.14 2.81
C ASN A 34 1.49 -0.64 3.06
N VAL A 35 1.96 0.14 2.08
CA VAL A 35 1.93 1.62 2.16
C VAL A 35 0.50 2.14 2.23
N ILE A 36 -0.40 1.64 1.37
CA ILE A 36 -1.82 2.06 1.38
C ILE A 36 -2.48 1.74 2.72
N ILE A 37 -2.24 0.55 3.27
CA ILE A 37 -2.78 0.13 4.58
C ILE A 37 -2.21 1.02 5.70
N ALA A 38 -0.91 1.33 5.68
CA ALA A 38 -0.29 2.23 6.64
C ALA A 38 -0.92 3.63 6.61
N TRP A 39 -1.17 4.18 5.42
CA TRP A 39 -1.87 5.45 5.26
C TRP A 39 -3.31 5.37 5.79
N ALA A 40 -4.04 4.29 5.48
CA ALA A 40 -5.40 4.08 5.98
C ALA A 40 -5.45 4.05 7.51
N LEU A 41 -4.54 3.31 8.15
CA LEU A 41 -4.42 3.28 9.62
C LEU A 41 -4.05 4.65 10.20
N ARG A 42 -3.13 5.38 9.56
CA ARG A 42 -2.73 6.73 10.00
C ARG A 42 -3.93 7.69 9.98
N PHE A 43 -4.73 7.67 8.93
CA PHE A 43 -5.96 8.48 8.83
C PHE A 43 -7.05 8.00 9.78
N PHE A 44 -7.18 6.69 9.99
CA PHE A 44 -8.10 6.12 10.95
C PHE A 44 -7.82 6.62 12.37
N PHE A 45 -6.57 6.51 12.83
CA PHE A 45 -6.20 7.02 14.17
C PHE A 45 -6.28 8.54 14.26
N ALA A 46 -5.96 9.26 13.19
CA ALA A 46 -6.08 10.72 13.16
C ALA A 46 -7.54 11.22 13.18
N SER A 47 -8.51 10.34 12.94
CA SER A 47 -9.93 10.67 12.96
C SER A 47 -10.54 10.68 14.36
N PHE A 48 -9.84 10.17 15.38
CA PHE A 48 -10.29 10.25 16.79
C PHE A 48 -10.02 11.62 17.41
N THR A 49 -10.36 12.70 16.70
CA THR A 49 -10.17 14.08 17.16
C THR A 49 -11.31 14.94 16.60
N ASP A 50 -11.84 15.84 17.43
CA ASP A 50 -12.97 16.71 17.07
C ASP A 50 -12.61 17.72 15.96
N PHE A 51 -11.35 18.14 15.89
CA PHE A 51 -10.82 19.03 14.87
C PHE A 51 -9.76 18.36 14.00
N LEU A 52 -10.09 18.19 12.73
CA LEU A 52 -9.32 17.36 11.83
C LEU A 52 -8.17 18.17 11.19
N PRO A 53 -6.90 17.75 11.32
CA PRO A 53 -5.75 18.60 11.00
C PRO A 53 -5.61 18.95 9.51
N TRP A 54 -6.26 18.21 8.61
CA TRP A 54 -6.29 18.50 7.17
C TRP A 54 -7.38 19.50 6.74
N THR A 55 -8.15 20.05 7.68
CA THR A 55 -9.15 21.09 7.38
C THR A 55 -8.56 22.50 7.44
N THR A 56 -7.41 22.67 8.08
CA THR A 56 -6.78 23.99 8.31
C THR A 56 -5.45 24.13 7.56
N CYS A 57 -5.20 25.36 7.09
CA CYS A 57 -3.90 25.74 6.52
C CYS A 57 -2.89 26.26 7.57
N ASP A 58 -3.24 26.21 8.86
CA ASP A 58 -2.45 26.77 9.96
C ASP A 58 -1.68 25.67 10.72
N ASN A 59 -0.84 24.92 10.00
CA ASN A 59 -0.05 23.84 10.56
C ASN A 59 1.42 23.96 10.13
N PRO A 60 2.39 23.48 10.94
CA PRO A 60 3.82 23.63 10.65
C PRO A 60 4.28 22.87 9.39
N TRP A 61 3.50 21.89 8.92
CA TRP A 61 3.77 21.15 7.69
C TRP A 61 3.16 21.79 6.43
N ASN A 62 2.41 22.90 6.57
CA ASN A 62 1.78 23.55 5.44
C ASN A 62 2.76 24.48 4.71
N THR A 63 2.66 24.49 3.39
CA THR A 63 3.40 25.42 2.56
C THR A 63 2.71 26.79 2.54
N PRO A 64 3.44 27.88 2.24
CA PRO A 64 2.85 29.23 2.13
C PRO A 64 1.82 29.37 0.99
N LYS A 65 1.69 28.33 0.15
CA LYS A 65 0.70 28.24 -0.95
C LYS A 65 -0.59 27.52 -0.52
N CYS A 66 -0.70 27.07 0.74
CA CYS A 66 -1.90 26.40 1.25
C CYS A 66 -3.11 27.33 1.18
N ARG A 67 -4.24 26.81 0.69
CA ARG A 67 -5.52 27.54 0.66
C ARG A 67 -6.61 26.67 1.28
N PRO A 68 -7.42 27.21 2.20
CA PRO A 68 -8.58 26.47 2.71
C PRO A 68 -9.58 26.25 1.58
N VAL A 69 -10.25 25.09 1.60
CA VAL A 69 -11.31 24.75 0.64
C VAL A 69 -12.58 25.54 1.01
N SER A 70 -12.58 26.84 0.76
CA SER A 70 -13.71 27.73 1.01
C SER A 70 -14.34 28.14 -0.32
N GLY A 71 -15.40 27.42 -0.72
CA GLY A 71 -16.42 27.87 -1.70
C GLY A 71 -15.97 28.13 -3.15
N ASN A 72 -16.51 27.34 -4.08
CA ASN A 72 -16.63 27.61 -5.54
C ASN A 72 -15.34 27.77 -6.39
N ARG A 73 -14.16 27.36 -5.93
CA ARG A 73 -12.94 27.26 -6.78
C ARG A 73 -12.24 25.91 -6.75
N ALA A 74 -12.93 24.87 -6.27
CA ALA A 74 -12.29 23.63 -5.84
C ALA A 74 -12.55 22.42 -6.76
N ILE A 75 -12.68 22.61 -8.08
CA ILE A 75 -12.95 21.44 -8.95
C ILE A 75 -11.75 21.04 -9.80
N LEU A 76 -10.93 21.92 -10.40
CA LEU A 76 -9.68 21.49 -11.06
C LEU A 76 -8.62 22.61 -11.11
N GLU A 77 -7.81 22.76 -10.08
CA GLU A 77 -6.48 23.43 -10.20
C GLU A 77 -5.39 22.37 -10.35
N LEU A 78 -5.42 21.63 -11.47
CA LEU A 78 -4.45 20.55 -11.76
C LEU A 78 -3.10 21.04 -12.32
N HIS A 79 -2.75 22.34 -12.22
CA HIS A 79 -1.64 22.90 -13.02
C HIS A 79 -0.49 23.55 -12.24
N ARG A 80 -0.19 23.05 -11.03
CA ARG A 80 1.10 23.35 -10.39
C ARG A 80 1.74 22.14 -9.74
N SER A 81 1.67 21.01 -10.42
CA SER A 81 2.51 19.86 -10.10
C SER A 81 3.88 20.08 -10.72
N GLU A 82 4.90 20.37 -9.92
CA GLU A 82 6.21 19.82 -10.26
C GLU A 82 6.05 18.30 -10.13
N GLY A 83 6.35 17.56 -11.20
CA GLY A 83 5.91 16.18 -11.38
C GLY A 83 6.46 15.19 -10.35
N LEU A 84 6.32 13.89 -10.64
CA LEU A 84 6.81 12.75 -9.84
C LEU A 84 8.35 12.73 -9.60
N HIS A 85 9.06 13.82 -9.92
CA HIS A 85 10.50 13.97 -9.71
C HIS A 85 10.81 14.54 -8.31
N ASP A 86 9.86 15.17 -7.61
CA ASP A 86 10.09 15.63 -6.23
C ASP A 86 9.38 14.72 -5.24
N LEU A 87 9.91 13.50 -5.04
CA LEU A 87 9.39 12.56 -4.03
C LEU A 87 9.51 13.12 -2.60
N GLY A 88 10.17 14.27 -2.42
CA GLY A 88 10.37 14.91 -1.13
C GLY A 88 11.25 14.06 -0.20
N SER A 89 11.31 14.45 1.06
CA SER A 89 12.06 13.74 2.09
C SER A 89 11.29 12.51 2.61
N ILE A 90 12.03 11.45 2.95
CA ILE A 90 11.47 10.27 3.60
C ILE A 90 10.81 10.67 4.93
N LYS A 91 9.50 10.43 5.01
CA LYS A 91 8.73 10.60 6.25
C LYS A 91 8.94 9.38 7.15
N TRP A 92 9.71 9.56 8.21
CA TRP A 92 10.02 8.51 9.19
C TRP A 92 8.78 7.88 9.84
N ASP A 93 7.69 8.65 10.03
CA ASP A 93 6.42 8.13 10.54
C ASP A 93 5.82 7.04 9.63
N MET A 94 5.92 7.24 8.31
CA MET A 94 5.43 6.26 7.34
C MET A 94 6.33 5.04 7.25
N ALA A 95 7.65 5.25 7.34
CA ALA A 95 8.62 4.15 7.38
C ALA A 95 8.42 3.26 8.62
N LEU A 96 8.15 3.86 9.78
CA LEU A 96 7.89 3.13 11.02
C LEU A 96 6.58 2.35 10.95
N CYS A 97 5.49 2.96 10.46
CA CYS A 97 4.23 2.24 10.26
C CYS A 97 4.39 1.05 9.30
N LEU A 98 5.14 1.23 8.21
CA LEU A 98 5.41 0.15 7.26
C LEU A 98 6.21 -1.00 7.92
N PHE A 99 7.24 -0.66 8.70
CA PHE A 99 8.04 -1.64 9.41
C PHE A 99 7.20 -2.46 10.40
N VAL A 100 6.29 -1.82 11.15
CA VAL A 100 5.38 -2.51 12.08
C VAL A 100 4.46 -3.49 11.34
N VAL A 101 3.88 -3.08 10.21
CA VAL A 101 3.05 -3.97 9.36
C VAL A 101 3.87 -5.16 8.87
N TYR A 102 5.10 -4.92 8.41
CA TYR A 102 5.99 -5.98 7.92
C TYR A 102 6.35 -6.98 9.02
N VAL A 103 6.62 -6.50 10.24
CA VAL A 103 6.89 -7.34 11.42
C VAL A 103 5.66 -8.18 11.79
N ILE A 104 4.45 -7.61 11.75
CA ILE A 104 3.20 -8.34 12.02
C ILE A 104 2.97 -9.43 10.97
N CYS A 105 3.13 -9.11 9.68
CA CYS A 105 3.00 -10.08 8.60
C CYS A 105 4.05 -11.20 8.74
N TYR A 106 5.29 -10.85 9.06
CA TYR A 106 6.38 -11.80 9.29
C TYR A 106 6.05 -12.78 10.41
N PHE A 107 5.60 -12.29 11.58
CA PHE A 107 5.20 -13.15 12.69
C PHE A 107 3.95 -13.99 12.38
N SER A 108 3.01 -13.45 11.60
CA SER A 108 1.79 -14.17 11.18
C SER A 108 2.13 -15.34 10.26
N LEU A 109 3.06 -15.15 9.33
CA LEU A 109 3.55 -16.19 8.42
C LEU A 109 4.46 -17.19 9.13
N TRP A 110 5.31 -16.73 10.06
CA TRP A 110 6.15 -17.61 10.87
C TRP A 110 5.31 -18.65 11.63
N LYS A 111 4.19 -18.22 12.23
CA LYS A 111 3.27 -19.16 12.89
C LYS A 111 2.40 -19.97 11.91
N GLY A 112 2.14 -19.44 10.72
CA GLY A 112 1.33 -20.08 9.66
C GLY A 112 1.83 -21.46 9.22
N ILE A 113 3.14 -21.68 9.21
CA ILE A 113 3.76 -22.93 8.72
C ILE A 113 3.46 -24.12 9.66
N SER A 114 3.11 -23.86 10.93
CA SER A 114 2.81 -24.91 11.92
C SER A 114 1.31 -25.16 12.13
N THR A 115 0.42 -24.37 11.54
CA THR A 115 -1.05 -24.46 11.77
C THR A 115 -1.86 -24.86 10.54
N SER A 116 -1.25 -24.98 9.35
CA SER A 116 -1.99 -25.36 8.14
C SER A 116 -2.38 -26.86 8.07
N GLY A 117 -2.04 -27.63 9.11
CA GLY A 117 -2.36 -29.04 9.28
C GLY A 117 -3.21 -29.36 10.51
N LYS A 118 -4.13 -28.48 10.91
CA LYS A 118 -5.23 -28.81 11.83
C LYS A 118 -6.55 -28.24 11.34
#